data_AF-A0A8D9RZS5-F1
#
_entry.id   AF-A0A8D9RZS5-F1
#
_cell.length_a   1.000
_cell.length_b   1.000
_cell.length_c   1.000
_cell.angle_alpha   90.00
_cell.angle_beta   90.00
_cell.angle_gamma   90.00
#
_symmetry.space_group_name_H-M   'P 1'
#
loop_
_entity.id
_entity.type
_entity.pdbx_description
1 polymer ?
#
loop_
_entity_poly.entity_id
_entity_poly.type
_entity_poly.pdbx_seq_one_letter_code
_entity_poly.pdbx_strand_id
1 'polypeptide(L)'
;MNERQKYINDLSIYLRQLTDEERNDALEFYDEYIADAGLETRTAIEERLGTPRQLSHKILADYSIKANNESIKEGHPASPHSSWRVFWWVLVAIITSPITFGLGIAVLALLLAAGGVALSLIVGIVALIFGVAAIAIVSIYIGIGLIATNLFSGLFYFGLGLTLIGLFLVCLPLIYWLIRVIVQGIANFAKFIYAKVQARRKK
;
A
#
# COMPACT_ATOMS: atom_id res chain seq x y z
N MET A 1 25.22 -36.28 -50.58
CA MET A 1 24.38 -35.47 -49.68
C MET A 1 24.50 -34.03 -50.14
N ASN A 2 23.41 -33.45 -50.66
CA ASN A 2 23.39 -32.09 -51.21
C ASN A 2 23.60 -31.06 -50.08
N GLU A 3 24.14 -29.88 -50.40
CA GLU A 3 24.44 -28.83 -49.42
C GLU A 3 23.18 -28.34 -48.69
N ARG A 4 22.03 -28.29 -49.38
CA ARG A 4 20.70 -28.09 -48.78
C ARG A 4 20.39 -29.11 -47.69
N GLN A 5 20.55 -30.40 -48.00
CA GLN A 5 20.26 -31.48 -47.04
C GLN A 5 21.14 -31.39 -45.80
N LYS A 6 22.39 -30.96 -45.95
CA LYS A 6 23.30 -30.73 -44.82
C LYS A 6 22.80 -29.57 -43.95
N TYR A 7 22.35 -28.47 -44.55
CA TYR A 7 21.81 -27.32 -43.83
C TYR A 7 20.55 -27.68 -43.03
N ILE A 8 19.60 -28.39 -43.65
CA ILE A 8 18.38 -28.86 -42.98
C ILE A 8 18.69 -29.85 -41.86
N ASN A 9 19.65 -30.75 -42.07
CA ASN A 9 20.11 -31.67 -41.03
C ASN A 9 20.75 -30.91 -39.84
N ASP A 10 21.60 -29.92 -40.11
CA ASP A 10 22.19 -29.08 -39.06
C ASP A 10 21.10 -28.30 -38.29
N LEU A 11 20.08 -27.77 -38.99
CA LEU A 11 18.94 -27.08 -38.38
C LEU A 11 18.14 -28.01 -37.45
N SER A 12 17.94 -29.27 -37.84
CA SER A 12 17.20 -30.26 -37.04
C SER A 12 17.81 -30.50 -35.65
N ILE A 13 19.15 -30.39 -35.53
CA ILE A 13 19.87 -30.56 -34.26
C ILE A 13 19.51 -29.42 -33.29
N TYR A 14 19.35 -28.20 -33.79
CA TYR A 14 19.03 -27.04 -32.96
C TYR A 14 17.53 -26.93 -32.62
N LEU A 15 16.66 -27.62 -33.36
CA LEU A 15 15.21 -27.66 -33.12
C LEU A 15 14.75 -28.82 -32.21
N ARG A 16 15.68 -29.53 -31.54
CA ARG A 16 15.36 -30.63 -30.61
C ARG A 16 14.46 -30.26 -29.43
N GLN A 17 14.27 -28.97 -29.16
CA GLN A 17 13.41 -28.47 -28.09
C GLN A 17 11.91 -28.48 -28.47
N LEU A 18 11.59 -28.61 -29.75
CA LEU A 18 10.22 -28.74 -30.26
C LEU A 18 9.78 -30.21 -30.25
N THR A 19 8.46 -30.44 -30.28
CA THR A 19 7.93 -31.80 -30.48
C THR A 19 8.33 -32.35 -31.84
N ASP A 20 8.26 -33.66 -32.02
CA ASP A 20 8.66 -34.29 -33.29
C ASP A 20 7.82 -33.79 -34.48
N GLU A 21 6.53 -33.50 -34.23
CA GLU A 21 5.58 -32.94 -35.20
C GLU A 21 5.95 -31.49 -35.57
N GLU A 22 6.08 -30.60 -34.59
CA GLU A 22 6.44 -29.19 -34.81
C GLU A 22 7.81 -29.04 -35.49
N ARG A 23 8.76 -29.91 -35.10
CA ARG A 23 10.09 -29.94 -35.69
C ARG A 23 10.03 -30.39 -37.14
N ASN A 24 9.24 -31.43 -37.46
CA ASN A 24 9.11 -31.91 -38.84
C ASN A 24 8.45 -30.86 -39.72
N ASP A 25 7.37 -30.24 -39.27
CA ASP A 25 6.66 -29.18 -39.99
C ASP A 25 7.58 -27.99 -40.29
N ALA A 26 8.38 -27.55 -39.31
CA ALA A 26 9.33 -26.46 -39.50
C ALA A 26 10.44 -26.83 -40.50
N LEU A 27 10.98 -28.06 -40.42
CA LEU A 27 12.03 -28.51 -41.34
C LEU A 27 11.50 -28.66 -42.77
N GLU A 28 10.29 -29.17 -42.95
CA GLU A 28 9.63 -29.31 -44.25
C GLU A 28 9.37 -27.94 -44.89
N PHE A 29 8.84 -26.99 -44.11
CA PHE A 29 8.62 -25.62 -44.57
C PHE A 29 9.91 -24.96 -45.10
N TYR A 30 11.02 -25.08 -44.37
CA TYR A 30 12.28 -24.49 -44.79
C TYR A 30 12.99 -25.28 -45.91
N ASP A 31 12.82 -26.60 -46.00
CA ASP A 31 13.34 -27.37 -47.15
C ASP A 31 12.62 -26.99 -48.44
N GLU A 32 11.29 -26.85 -48.40
CA GLU A 32 10.48 -26.37 -49.53
C GLU A 32 10.85 -24.94 -49.91
N TYR A 33 10.99 -24.04 -48.93
CA TYR A 33 11.41 -22.66 -49.18
C TYR A 33 12.78 -22.56 -49.86
N ILE A 34 13.76 -23.37 -49.42
CA ILE A 34 15.11 -23.40 -50.02
C ILE A 34 15.06 -23.96 -51.45
N ALA A 35 14.19 -24.95 -51.70
CA ALA A 35 13.99 -25.53 -53.02
C ALA A 35 13.31 -24.55 -53.99
N ASP A 36 12.25 -23.86 -53.57
CA ASP A 36 11.53 -22.86 -54.38
C ASP A 36 12.39 -21.61 -54.67
N ALA A 37 13.18 -21.19 -53.68
CA ALA A 37 14.13 -20.09 -53.84
C ALA A 37 15.36 -20.45 -54.69
N GLY A 38 15.52 -21.72 -55.10
CA GLY A 38 16.64 -22.18 -55.93
C GLY A 38 18.01 -22.05 -55.25
N LEU A 39 18.06 -22.15 -53.92
CA LEU A 39 19.29 -21.95 -53.14
C LEU A 39 20.09 -23.26 -53.05
N GLU A 40 20.93 -23.50 -54.06
CA GLU A 40 21.71 -24.75 -54.20
C GLU A 40 22.97 -24.82 -53.32
N THR A 41 23.51 -23.66 -52.90
CA THR A 41 24.77 -23.57 -52.15
C THR A 41 24.54 -23.10 -50.72
N ARG A 42 25.25 -23.70 -49.75
CA ARG A 42 25.14 -23.35 -48.32
C ARG A 42 25.30 -21.85 -48.04
N THR A 43 26.24 -21.18 -48.71
CA THR A 43 26.46 -19.74 -48.57
C THR A 43 25.22 -18.93 -48.96
N ALA A 44 24.52 -19.32 -50.04
CA ALA A 44 23.32 -18.63 -50.50
C ALA A 44 22.14 -18.86 -49.54
N ILE A 45 22.07 -20.04 -48.92
CA ILE A 45 21.09 -20.36 -47.87
C ILE A 45 21.36 -19.51 -46.64
N GLU A 46 22.62 -19.43 -46.19
CA GLU A 46 23.00 -18.67 -44.99
C GLU A 46 22.87 -17.16 -45.17
N GLU A 47 23.06 -16.63 -46.38
CA GLU A 47 22.84 -15.21 -46.67
C GLU A 47 21.34 -14.83 -46.57
N ARG A 48 20.44 -15.74 -46.96
CA ARG A 48 18.99 -15.50 -46.95
C ARG A 48 18.31 -15.82 -45.63
N LEU A 49 18.68 -16.94 -45.02
CA LEU A 49 18.02 -17.47 -43.83
C LEU A 49 18.85 -17.30 -42.54
N GLY A 50 20.13 -16.95 -42.67
CA GLY A 50 21.10 -16.95 -41.57
C GLY A 50 21.72 -18.33 -41.37
N THR A 51 22.60 -18.45 -40.38
CA THR A 51 23.16 -19.76 -39.98
C THR A 51 22.07 -20.66 -39.38
N PRO A 52 22.22 -22.00 -39.41
CA PRO A 52 21.22 -22.93 -38.83
C PRO A 52 20.86 -22.59 -37.39
N ARG A 53 21.83 -22.12 -36.60
CA ARG A 53 21.66 -21.69 -35.21
C ARG A 53 20.88 -20.37 -35.09
N GLN A 54 21.12 -19.41 -35.97
CA GLN A 54 20.38 -18.14 -35.95
C GLN A 54 18.92 -18.36 -36.35
N LEU A 55 18.69 -19.17 -37.37
CA LEU A 55 17.35 -19.54 -37.81
C LEU A 55 16.62 -20.31 -36.70
N SER A 56 17.27 -21.26 -36.03
CA SER A 56 16.63 -22.01 -34.93
C SER A 56 16.19 -21.10 -33.77
N HIS A 57 16.98 -20.09 -33.41
CA HIS A 57 16.58 -19.13 -32.37
C HIS A 57 15.33 -18.33 -32.76
N LYS A 58 15.19 -17.96 -34.05
CA LYS A 58 13.98 -17.28 -34.54
C LYS A 58 12.77 -18.21 -34.51
N ILE A 59 12.92 -19.44 -34.99
CA ILE A 59 11.85 -20.46 -34.98
C ILE A 59 11.39 -20.73 -33.54
N LEU A 60 12.32 -21.03 -32.63
CA LEU A 60 11.99 -21.33 -31.23
C LEU A 60 11.29 -20.14 -30.53
N ALA A 61 11.70 -18.90 -30.85
CA ALA A 61 11.03 -17.72 -30.33
C ALA A 61 9.58 -17.62 -30.83
N ASP A 62 9.33 -17.84 -32.12
CA ASP A 62 7.99 -17.78 -32.70
C ASP A 62 7.05 -18.86 -32.13
N TYR A 63 7.54 -20.10 -31.99
CA TYR A 63 6.79 -21.19 -31.35
C TYR A 63 6.52 -20.92 -29.86
N SER A 64 7.48 -20.33 -29.14
CA SER A 64 7.27 -19.95 -27.73
C SER A 64 6.21 -18.85 -27.56
N ILE A 65 6.10 -17.94 -28.52
CA ILE A 65 5.06 -16.90 -28.53
C ILE A 65 3.71 -17.51 -28.89
N LYS A 66 3.65 -18.46 -29.83
CA LYS A 66 2.40 -19.13 -30.24
C LYS A 66 1.80 -19.98 -29.11
N ALA A 67 2.64 -20.76 -28.41
CA ALA A 67 2.24 -21.51 -27.21
C ALA A 67 1.76 -20.59 -26.08
N ASN A 68 2.39 -19.42 -25.90
CA ASN A 68 1.93 -18.42 -24.95
C ASN A 68 0.59 -17.78 -25.39
N ASN A 69 0.42 -17.46 -26.67
CA ASN A 69 -0.79 -16.80 -27.17
C ASN A 69 -2.04 -17.71 -27.14
N GLU A 70 -1.88 -19.02 -27.37
CA GLU A 70 -2.99 -19.98 -27.18
C GLU A 70 -3.35 -20.13 -25.70
N SER A 71 -2.36 -20.15 -24.80
CA SER A 71 -2.62 -20.19 -23.34
C SER A 71 -3.33 -18.92 -22.81
N ILE A 72 -3.10 -17.76 -23.46
CA ILE A 72 -3.72 -16.47 -23.12
C ILE A 72 -5.18 -16.40 -23.59
N LYS A 73 -5.56 -17.11 -24.67
CA LYS A 73 -6.96 -17.16 -25.14
C LYS A 73 -7.88 -18.01 -24.24
N GLU A 74 -7.31 -18.93 -23.47
CA GLU A 74 -8.06 -19.79 -22.52
C GLU A 74 -7.80 -19.46 -21.04
N GLY A 75 -7.20 -18.29 -20.74
CA GLY A 75 -7.10 -17.79 -19.37
C GLY A 75 -6.17 -18.59 -18.44
N HIS A 76 -5.21 -19.34 -18.96
CA HIS A 76 -4.22 -20.07 -18.16
C HIS A 76 -2.81 -19.50 -18.40
N PRO A 77 -2.13 -18.97 -17.37
CA PRO A 77 -0.82 -18.34 -17.56
C PRO A 77 0.27 -19.39 -17.84
N ALA A 78 1.21 -19.00 -18.70
CA ALA A 78 2.27 -19.84 -19.21
C ALA A 78 3.30 -20.34 -18.17
N SER A 79 3.62 -21.62 -18.34
CA SER A 79 4.82 -22.38 -17.92
C SER A 79 4.97 -22.86 -16.45
N PRO A 80 5.43 -24.12 -16.24
CA PRO A 80 5.00 -24.97 -15.13
C PRO A 80 6.17 -25.50 -14.27
N HIS A 81 7.01 -24.62 -13.70
CA HIS A 81 7.99 -25.06 -12.68
C HIS A 81 7.99 -24.20 -11.40
N SER A 82 6.81 -23.70 -11.02
CA SER A 82 6.63 -23.15 -9.67
C SER A 82 5.18 -23.18 -9.19
N SER A 83 4.33 -24.06 -9.74
CA SER A 83 2.90 -24.11 -9.40
C SER A 83 2.66 -24.33 -7.90
N TRP A 84 3.52 -25.08 -7.21
CA TRP A 84 3.45 -25.23 -5.77
C TRP A 84 3.75 -23.94 -5.01
N ARG A 85 4.77 -23.18 -5.44
CA ARG A 85 5.09 -21.88 -4.83
C ARG A 85 3.99 -20.86 -5.11
N VAL A 86 3.43 -20.85 -6.32
CA VAL A 86 2.32 -19.96 -6.72
C VAL A 86 1.06 -20.32 -5.94
N PHE A 87 0.69 -21.60 -5.84
CA PHE A 87 -0.41 -22.08 -4.98
C PHE A 87 -0.21 -21.67 -3.52
N TRP A 88 1.00 -21.84 -2.99
CA TRP A 88 1.33 -21.42 -1.62
C TRP A 88 1.22 -19.91 -1.43
N TRP A 89 1.67 -19.10 -2.38
CA TRP A 89 1.50 -17.64 -2.36
C TRP A 89 0.04 -17.21 -2.49
N VAL A 90 -0.77 -17.90 -3.30
CA VAL A 90 -2.22 -17.62 -3.45
C VAL A 90 -2.99 -17.99 -2.18
N LEU A 91 -2.69 -19.14 -1.56
CA LEU A 91 -3.29 -19.55 -0.28
C LEU A 91 -2.92 -18.58 0.86
N VAL A 92 -1.64 -18.18 0.92
CA VAL A 92 -1.17 -17.15 1.84
C VAL A 92 -1.90 -15.83 1.58
N ALA A 93 -2.09 -15.42 0.33
CA ALA A 93 -2.82 -14.19 -0.01
C ALA A 93 -4.29 -14.24 0.45
N ILE A 94 -4.99 -15.36 0.30
CA ILE A 94 -6.38 -15.52 0.74
C ILE A 94 -6.52 -15.47 2.26
N ILE A 95 -5.56 -16.02 3.01
CA ILE A 95 -5.57 -16.01 4.49
C ILE A 95 -5.11 -14.67 5.06
N THR A 96 -4.13 -14.03 4.42
CA THR A 96 -3.62 -12.71 4.83
C THR A 96 -4.56 -11.57 4.45
N SER A 97 -5.38 -11.73 3.41
CA SER A 97 -6.40 -10.76 2.98
C SER A 97 -7.38 -10.38 4.10
N PRO A 98 -8.09 -11.31 4.78
CA PRO A 98 -9.00 -10.97 5.88
C PRO A 98 -8.28 -10.42 7.12
N ILE A 99 -7.05 -10.88 7.40
CA ILE A 99 -6.25 -10.38 8.54
C ILE A 99 -5.81 -8.94 8.30
N THR A 100 -5.35 -8.62 7.09
CA THR A 100 -4.87 -7.27 6.75
C THR A 100 -6.03 -6.28 6.71
N PHE A 101 -7.18 -6.70 6.16
CA PHE A 101 -8.39 -5.89 6.13
C PHE A 101 -8.94 -5.64 7.54
N GLY A 102 -9.02 -6.70 8.37
CA GLY A 102 -9.48 -6.61 9.75
C GLY A 102 -8.55 -5.75 10.61
N LEU A 103 -7.23 -5.92 10.48
CA LEU A 103 -6.25 -5.13 11.22
C LEU A 103 -6.27 -3.66 10.79
N GLY A 104 -6.45 -3.38 9.50
CA GLY A 104 -6.59 -2.02 8.98
C GLY A 104 -7.81 -1.31 9.58
N ILE A 105 -8.97 -1.97 9.60
CA ILE A 105 -10.20 -1.44 10.20
C ILE A 105 -10.02 -1.23 11.71
N ALA A 106 -9.40 -2.19 12.41
CA ALA A 106 -9.15 -2.08 13.85
C ALA A 106 -8.23 -0.90 14.20
N VAL A 107 -7.15 -0.68 13.43
CA VAL A 107 -6.25 0.45 13.62
C VAL A 107 -6.96 1.78 13.32
N LEU A 108 -7.77 1.85 12.25
CA LEU A 108 -8.59 3.02 11.93
C LEU A 108 -9.58 3.34 13.05
N ALA A 109 -10.30 2.33 13.54
CA ALA A 109 -11.24 2.49 14.65
C ALA A 109 -10.53 2.98 15.93
N LEU A 110 -9.35 2.45 16.24
CA LEU A 110 -8.54 2.89 17.37
C LEU A 110 -8.08 4.34 17.22
N LEU A 111 -7.66 4.75 16.02
CA LEU A 111 -7.26 6.14 15.76
C LEU A 111 -8.43 7.11 15.88
N LEU A 112 -9.61 6.73 15.36
CA LEU A 112 -10.83 7.53 15.48
C LEU A 112 -11.28 7.64 16.93
N ALA A 113 -11.23 6.54 17.70
CA ALA A 113 -11.56 6.55 19.12
C ALA A 113 -10.58 7.44 19.92
N ALA A 114 -9.26 7.29 19.68
CA ALA A 114 -8.25 8.11 20.33
C ALA A 114 -8.41 9.61 19.98
N GLY A 115 -8.67 9.92 18.71
CA GLY A 115 -8.97 11.28 18.26
C GLY A 115 -10.25 11.83 18.89
N GLY A 116 -11.31 11.02 18.95
CA GLY A 116 -12.58 11.38 19.59
C GLY A 116 -12.44 11.69 21.08
N VAL A 117 -11.66 10.89 21.81
CA VAL A 117 -11.35 11.14 23.24
C VAL A 117 -10.55 12.44 23.41
N ALA A 118 -9.57 12.70 22.55
CA ALA A 118 -8.81 13.95 22.60
C ALA A 118 -9.70 15.17 22.34
N LEU A 119 -10.57 15.10 21.33
CA LEU A 119 -11.52 16.17 21.01
C LEU A 119 -12.54 16.39 22.13
N SER A 120 -13.08 15.32 22.72
CA SER A 120 -14.07 15.43 23.80
C SER A 120 -13.46 16.04 25.07
N LEU A 121 -12.21 15.73 25.38
CA LEU A 121 -11.46 16.39 26.46
C LEU A 121 -11.33 17.90 26.23
N ILE A 122 -10.94 18.32 25.02
CA ILE A 122 -10.80 19.74 24.69
C ILE A 122 -12.15 20.46 24.80
N VAL A 123 -13.19 19.90 24.18
CA VAL A 123 -14.55 20.48 24.22
C VAL A 123 -15.08 20.53 25.66
N GLY A 124 -14.85 19.48 26.45
CA GLY A 124 -15.26 19.43 27.85
C GLY A 124 -14.57 20.49 28.71
N ILE A 125 -13.26 20.68 28.54
CA ILE A 125 -12.51 21.75 29.23
C ILE A 125 -13.05 23.12 28.85
N VAL A 126 -13.29 23.37 27.55
CA VAL A 126 -13.84 24.64 27.06
C VAL A 126 -15.25 24.87 27.64
N ALA A 127 -16.12 23.86 27.61
CA ALA A 127 -17.46 23.96 28.18
C ALA A 127 -17.44 24.24 29.69
N LEU A 128 -16.50 23.63 30.43
CA LEU A 128 -16.34 23.86 31.87
C LEU A 128 -15.91 25.30 32.16
N ILE A 129 -14.96 25.84 31.37
CA ILE A 129 -14.50 27.24 31.44
C ILE A 129 -15.69 28.20 31.25
N PHE A 130 -16.48 28.02 30.19
CA PHE A 130 -17.65 28.86 29.94
C PHE A 130 -18.75 28.68 30.99
N GLY A 131 -18.98 27.46 31.46
CA GLY A 131 -19.97 27.17 32.50
C GLY A 131 -19.64 27.86 33.82
N VAL A 132 -18.39 27.79 34.28
CA VAL A 132 -17.93 28.47 35.50
C VAL A 132 -18.04 29.98 35.35
N ALA A 133 -17.67 30.54 34.20
CA ALA A 133 -17.82 31.97 33.93
C ALA A 133 -19.29 32.42 33.99
N ALA A 134 -20.21 31.64 33.42
CA ALA A 134 -21.64 31.94 33.46
C ALA A 134 -22.20 31.90 34.91
N ILE A 135 -21.83 30.89 35.69
CA ILE A 135 -22.22 30.79 37.11
C ILE A 135 -21.69 31.98 37.92
N ALA A 136 -20.45 32.42 37.66
CA ALA A 136 -19.87 33.57 38.32
C ALA A 136 -20.67 34.87 38.02
N ILE A 137 -21.06 35.08 36.76
CA ILE A 137 -21.87 36.25 36.37
C ILE A 137 -23.25 36.21 37.03
N VAL A 138 -23.92 35.05 37.00
CA VAL A 138 -25.25 34.87 37.58
C VAL A 138 -25.22 35.08 39.11
N SER A 139 -24.21 34.54 39.80
CA SER A 139 -24.07 34.73 41.24
C SER A 139 -23.83 36.19 41.64
N ILE A 140 -23.10 36.97 40.84
CA ILE A 140 -22.97 38.43 41.05
C ILE A 140 -24.32 39.13 40.88
N TYR A 141 -25.06 38.80 39.82
CA TYR A 141 -26.37 39.40 39.55
C TYR A 141 -27.37 39.15 40.69
N ILE A 142 -27.48 37.88 41.12
CA ILE A 142 -28.34 37.48 42.23
C ILE A 142 -27.85 38.13 43.53
N GLY A 143 -26.54 38.17 43.77
CA GLY A 143 -25.92 38.80 44.93
C GLY A 143 -26.34 40.26 45.08
N ILE A 144 -26.22 41.06 44.02
CA ILE A 144 -26.60 42.48 44.03
C ILE A 144 -28.10 42.65 44.33
N GLY A 145 -28.95 41.83 43.72
CA GLY A 145 -30.40 41.88 43.96
C GLY A 145 -30.80 41.51 45.40
N LEU A 146 -30.06 40.61 46.04
CA LEU A 146 -30.33 40.18 47.42
C LEU A 146 -29.83 41.16 48.49
N ILE A 147 -28.89 42.07 48.20
CA ILE A 147 -28.38 43.02 49.20
C ILE A 147 -29.52 43.88 49.81
N ALA A 148 -30.55 44.20 49.01
CA ALA A 148 -31.69 44.98 49.46
C ALA A 148 -32.66 44.23 50.37
N THR A 149 -32.68 42.88 50.31
CA THR A 149 -33.60 42.05 51.10
C THR A 149 -32.88 41.39 52.28
N ASN A 150 -31.71 40.81 52.04
CA ASN A 150 -30.88 40.12 53.02
C ASN A 150 -29.40 40.40 52.73
N LEU A 151 -28.82 41.35 53.47
CA LEU A 151 -27.46 41.83 53.28
C LEU A 151 -26.43 40.69 53.32
N PHE A 152 -26.54 39.77 54.29
CA PHE A 152 -25.59 38.66 54.45
C PHE A 152 -25.60 37.69 53.27
N SER A 153 -26.79 37.31 52.78
CA SER A 153 -26.93 36.42 51.63
C SER A 153 -26.45 37.10 50.34
N GLY A 154 -26.78 38.39 50.15
CA GLY A 154 -26.32 39.17 49.00
C GLY A 154 -24.79 39.26 48.95
N LEU A 155 -24.15 39.55 50.09
CA LEU A 155 -22.69 39.64 50.20
C LEU A 155 -22.01 38.27 49.95
N PHE A 156 -22.65 37.18 50.39
CA PHE A 156 -22.14 35.81 50.16
C PHE A 156 -22.11 35.45 48.66
N TYR A 157 -23.22 35.66 47.93
CA TYR A 157 -23.28 35.36 46.49
C TYR A 157 -22.40 36.31 45.66
N PHE A 158 -22.32 37.58 46.05
CA PHE A 158 -21.41 38.54 45.43
C PHE A 158 -19.94 38.14 45.62
N GLY A 159 -19.56 37.75 46.84
CA GLY A 159 -18.23 37.24 47.16
C GLY A 159 -17.91 35.95 46.41
N LEU A 160 -18.88 35.03 46.29
CA LEU A 160 -18.72 33.76 45.57
C LEU A 160 -18.49 33.97 44.07
N GLY A 161 -19.19 34.93 43.45
CA GLY A 161 -18.93 35.28 42.06
C GLY A 161 -17.54 35.89 41.85
N LEU A 162 -17.08 36.73 42.77
CA LEU A 162 -15.75 37.36 42.70
C LEU A 162 -14.62 36.34 42.90
N THR A 163 -14.78 35.39 43.82
CA THR A 163 -13.79 34.31 44.03
C THR A 163 -13.73 33.36 42.84
N LEU A 164 -14.86 33.05 42.19
CA LEU A 164 -14.89 32.26 40.95
C LEU A 164 -14.17 32.97 39.79
N ILE A 165 -14.36 34.28 39.63
CA ILE A 165 -13.62 35.08 38.63
C ILE A 165 -12.12 35.11 38.95
N GLY A 166 -11.77 35.29 40.22
CA GLY A 166 -10.37 35.25 40.67
C GLY A 166 -9.72 33.89 40.38
N LEU A 167 -10.41 32.80 40.70
CA LEU A 167 -9.95 31.43 40.42
C LEU A 167 -9.82 31.19 38.91
N PHE A 168 -10.76 31.70 38.11
CA PHE A 168 -10.72 31.63 36.66
C PHE A 168 -9.46 32.30 36.09
N LEU A 169 -9.14 33.50 36.54
CA LEU A 169 -7.94 34.25 36.15
C LEU A 169 -6.65 33.50 36.49
N VAL A 170 -6.58 32.87 37.68
CA VAL A 170 -5.43 32.05 38.10
C VAL A 170 -5.33 30.75 37.29
N CYS A 171 -6.46 30.19 36.86
CA CYS A 171 -6.48 29.00 36.00
C CYS A 171 -5.97 29.28 34.57
N LEU A 172 -6.11 30.49 34.01
CA LEU A 172 -5.64 30.80 32.66
C LEU A 172 -4.15 30.47 32.41
N PRO A 173 -3.18 30.93 33.25
CA PRO A 173 -1.78 30.55 33.07
C PRO A 173 -1.53 29.06 33.29
N LEU A 174 -2.30 28.41 34.18
CA LEU A 174 -2.22 26.96 34.41
C LEU A 174 -2.66 26.18 33.17
N ILE A 175 -3.75 26.60 32.53
CA ILE A 175 -4.25 26.03 31.27
C ILE A 175 -3.24 26.26 30.14
N TYR A 176 -2.68 27.47 30.02
CA TYR A 176 -1.64 27.75 29.02
C TYR A 176 -0.40 26.85 29.22
N TRP A 177 0.04 26.70 30.47
CA TRP A 177 1.14 25.80 30.82
C TRP A 177 0.79 24.34 30.47
N LEU A 178 -0.41 23.88 30.79
CA LEU A 178 -0.89 22.54 30.49
C LEU A 178 -0.94 22.26 28.98
N ILE A 179 -1.47 23.20 28.18
CA ILE A 179 -1.49 23.11 26.71
C ILE A 179 -0.06 22.99 26.19
N ARG A 180 0.87 23.82 26.68
CA ARG A 180 2.27 23.77 26.28
C ARG A 180 2.90 22.41 26.61
N VAL A 181 2.63 21.86 27.79
CA VAL A 181 3.10 20.53 28.21
C VAL A 181 2.53 19.43 27.31
N ILE A 182 1.23 19.47 27.00
CA ILE A 182 0.58 18.48 26.12
C ILE A 182 1.18 18.54 24.71
N VAL A 183 1.32 19.74 24.12
CA VAL A 183 1.90 19.92 22.79
C VAL A 183 3.34 19.42 22.74
N GLN A 184 4.15 19.72 23.77
CA GLN A 184 5.51 19.21 23.88
C GLN A 184 5.54 17.69 24.08
N GLY A 185 4.61 17.14 24.86
CA GLY A 185 4.46 15.70 25.06
C GLY A 185 4.15 14.97 23.75
N ILE A 186 3.21 15.48 22.97
CA ILE A 186 2.86 14.95 21.64
C ILE A 186 4.05 15.04 20.69
N ALA A 187 4.74 16.18 20.65
CA ALA A 187 5.91 16.36 19.79
C ALA A 187 7.05 15.39 20.16
N ASN A 188 7.29 15.18 21.46
CA ASN A 188 8.30 14.23 21.94
C ASN A 188 7.90 12.79 21.66
N PHE A 189 6.62 12.44 21.80
CA PHE A 189 6.11 11.12 21.47
C PHE A 189 6.21 10.84 19.97
N ALA A 190 5.87 11.82 19.11
CA ALA A 190 6.04 11.72 17.67
C ALA A 190 7.51 11.51 17.29
N LYS A 191 8.43 12.27 17.91
CA LYS A 191 9.88 12.06 17.73
C LYS A 191 10.32 10.67 18.20
N PHE A 192 9.80 10.17 19.31
CA PHE A 192 10.11 8.85 19.84
C PHE A 192 9.67 7.73 18.89
N ILE A 193 8.44 7.81 18.37
CA ILE A 193 7.91 6.85 17.40
C ILE A 193 8.75 6.90 16.12
N TYR A 194 9.03 8.10 15.59
CA TYR A 194 9.85 8.27 14.40
C TYR A 194 11.24 7.67 14.56
N ALA A 195 11.93 7.97 15.67
CA ALA A 195 13.23 7.42 16.00
C ALA A 195 13.19 5.88 16.11
N LYS A 196 12.16 5.33 16.75
CA LYS A 196 12.01 3.87 16.94
C LYS A 196 11.73 3.14 15.63
N VAL A 197 10.95 3.72 14.73
CA VAL A 197 10.68 3.16 13.39
C VAL A 197 11.93 3.23 12.52
N GLN A 198 12.65 4.35 12.54
CA GLN A 198 13.88 4.51 11.77
C GLN A 198 15.00 3.58 12.25
N ALA A 199 15.12 3.35 13.57
CA ALA A 199 16.07 2.41 14.15
C ALA A 199 15.82 0.96 13.71
N ARG A 200 14.56 0.57 13.47
CA ARG A 200 14.23 -0.76 12.93
C ARG A 200 14.51 -0.90 11.43
N ARG A 201 14.56 0.20 10.66
CA ARG A 201 14.91 0.18 9.23
C ARG A 201 16.41 0.04 8.96
N LYS A 202 17.27 0.29 9.96
CA LYS A 202 18.74 0.17 9.84
C LYS A 202 19.29 -1.18 10.33
N LYS A 203 18.43 -2.11 10.76
CA LYS A 203 18.76 -3.50 11.06
C LYS A 203 18.17 -4.39 9.99
#